data_AF-A0A7X8DSL6-F1
#
_entry.id   AF-A0A7X8DSL6-F1
#
_cell.length_a   1.000
_cell.length_b   1.000
_cell.length_c   1.000
_cell.angle_alpha   90.00
_cell.angle_beta   90.00
_cell.angle_gamma   90.00
#
_symmetry.space_group_name_H-M   'P 1'
#
loop_
_entity.id
_entity.type
_entity.pdbx_description
1 polymer ?
#
loop_
_entity_poly.entity_id
_entity_poly.type
_entity_poly.pdbx_seq_one_letter_code
_entity_poly.pdbx_strand_id
1 'polypeptide(L)' 'MKKFKSLIVFVLFLVFTLPLTVLAAEEVTIEVATWADESLYAVIEAFNEVYPHIKVKPVVTAIQDHHNALLTRIAAGS' A
#
# COMPACT_ATOMS: atom_id res chain seq x y z
N MET A 1 46.30 -12.79 -7.90
CA MET A 1 45.20 -13.50 -7.20
C MET A 1 44.67 -12.78 -5.96
N LYS A 2 45.50 -12.19 -5.08
CA LYS A 2 45.04 -11.49 -3.86
C LYS A 2 44.06 -10.32 -4.14
N LYS A 3 44.34 -9.50 -5.15
CA LYS A 3 43.46 -8.39 -5.57
C LYS A 3 42.11 -8.86 -6.16
N PHE A 4 42.12 -10.01 -6.84
CA PHE A 4 40.91 -10.63 -7.40
C PHE A 4 40.00 -11.19 -6.30
N LYS A 5 40.59 -11.85 -5.28
CA LYS A 5 39.85 -12.30 -4.10
C LYS A 5 39.27 -11.13 -3.29
N SER A 6 40.02 -10.03 -3.17
CA SER A 6 39.55 -8.81 -2.49
C SER A 6 38.38 -8.16 -3.21
N LEU A 7 38.37 -8.18 -4.54
CA LEU A 7 37.27 -7.64 -5.34
C LEU A 7 35.98 -8.46 -5.16
N ILE A 8 36.10 -9.79 -5.13
CA ILE A 8 34.96 -10.70 -4.91
C ILE A 8 34.33 -10.45 -3.53
N VAL A 9 35.16 -10.31 -2.48
CA VAL A 9 34.67 -10.01 -1.12
C VAL A 9 33.98 -8.65 -1.05
N PHE A 10 34.52 -7.64 -1.74
CA PHE A 10 33.92 -6.31 -1.78
C PHE A 10 32.56 -6.30 -2.49
N VAL A 11 32.42 -7.02 -3.61
CA VAL A 11 31.14 -7.16 -4.32
C VAL A 11 30.12 -7.93 -3.48
N LEU A 12 30.53 -9.00 -2.79
CA LEU A 12 29.66 -9.73 -1.85
C LEU A 12 29.19 -8.85 -0.69
N PHE A 13 30.05 -8.00 -0.14
CA PHE A 13 29.69 -7.04 0.89
C PHE A 13 28.68 -6.02 0.38
N LEU A 14 28.87 -5.51 -0.85
CA LEU A 14 27.97 -4.54 -1.47
C LEU A 14 26.58 -5.13 -1.74
N VAL A 15 26.52 -6.40 -2.15
CA VAL A 15 25.27 -7.15 -2.32
C VAL A 15 24.55 -7.40 -0.99
N PHE A 16 25.28 -7.58 0.11
CA PHE A 16 24.70 -7.75 1.45
C PHE A 16 24.27 -6.42 2.11
N THR A 17 24.82 -5.29 1.66
CA THR A 17 24.41 -3.94 2.14
C THR A 17 23.23 -3.35 1.36
N LEU A 18 22.71 -4.03 0.33
CA LEU A 18 21.43 -3.68 -0.27
C LEU A 18 20.40 -3.67 0.86
N PRO A 19 19.66 -2.57 1.05
CA PRO A 19 18.81 -2.44 2.21
C PRO A 19 17.74 -3.53 2.13
N LEU A 20 17.70 -4.37 3.17
CA LEU A 20 16.60 -5.26 3.55
C LEU A 20 15.28 -4.50 3.81
N THR A 21 15.14 -3.25 3.35
CA THR A 21 13.91 -2.46 3.48
C THR A 21 12.77 -2.99 2.61
N VAL A 22 13.03 -4.01 1.77
CA VAL A 22 12.01 -4.87 1.16
C VAL A 22 11.72 -6.09 2.05
N LEU A 23 11.83 -5.97 3.37
CA LEU A 23 11.09 -6.82 4.29
C LEU A 23 9.61 -6.54 4.00
N ALA A 24 8.93 -7.52 3.40
CA ALA A 24 7.54 -7.47 2.99
C ALA A 24 6.70 -6.71 4.02
N ALA A 25 6.31 -5.49 3.67
CA ALA A 25 5.37 -4.72 4.46
C ALA A 25 4.08 -5.55 4.57
N GLU A 26 3.53 -5.65 5.79
CA GLU A 26 2.32 -6.40 6.05
C GLU A 26 1.21 -5.94 5.09
N GLU A 27 0.51 -6.88 4.46
CA GLU A 27 -0.61 -6.53 3.60
C GLU A 27 -1.72 -5.93 4.46
N VAL A 28 -2.02 -4.65 4.25
CA VAL A 28 -3.10 -3.94 4.95
C VAL A 28 -4.22 -3.67 3.96
N THR A 29 -5.47 -3.92 4.37
CA THR A 29 -6.64 -3.51 3.59
C THR A 29 -7.34 -2.34 4.28
N ILE A 30 -7.56 -1.24 3.56
CA ILE A 30 -8.28 -0.06 4.03
C ILE A 30 -9.62 0.01 3.29
N GLU A 31 -10.72 0.02 4.03
CA GLU A 31 -12.04 0.29 3.46
C GLU A 31 -12.30 1.80 3.42
N VAL A 32 -12.73 2.31 2.26
CA VAL A 32 -13.03 3.74 2.07
C VAL A 32 -14.49 3.90 1.67
N ALA A 33 -15.30 4.47 2.56
CA ALA A 33 -16.69 4.80 2.23
C ALA A 33 -16.74 5.94 1.20
N THR A 34 -17.49 5.76 0.11
CA THR A 34 -17.59 6.76 -0.97
C THR A 34 -18.98 6.76 -1.60
N TRP A 35 -19.37 7.87 -2.22
CA TRP A 35 -20.45 7.92 -3.20
C TRP A 35 -19.96 8.19 -4.63
N ALA A 36 -18.67 8.55 -4.77
CA ALA A 36 -18.04 8.85 -6.04
C ALA A 36 -17.49 7.56 -6.67
N ASP A 37 -17.72 7.37 -7.96
CA ASP A 37 -17.28 6.21 -8.71
C ASP A 37 -15.89 6.45 -9.32
N GLU A 38 -15.76 7.19 -10.42
CA GLU A 38 -14.60 7.11 -11.31
C GLU A 38 -13.35 7.83 -10.79
N SER A 39 -13.50 9.00 -10.15
CA SER A 39 -12.35 9.79 -9.70
C SER A 39 -11.59 9.12 -8.55
N LEU A 40 -12.27 8.34 -7.70
CA LEU A 40 -11.64 7.63 -6.60
C LEU A 40 -10.75 6.49 -7.10
N TYR A 41 -11.17 5.76 -8.13
CA TYR A 41 -10.38 4.64 -8.66
C TYR A 41 -9.03 5.09 -9.24
N ALA A 42 -8.99 6.23 -9.95
CA ALA A 42 -7.74 6.79 -10.47
C ALA A 42 -6.77 7.19 -9.33
N VAL A 43 -7.30 7.74 -8.23
CA VAL A 43 -6.50 8.06 -7.04
C VAL A 43 -6.00 6.80 -6.35
N ILE A 44 -6.83 5.75 -6.28
CA ILE A 44 -6.44 4.45 -5.69
C ILE A 44 -5.32 3.80 -6.50
N GLU A 45 -5.38 3.85 -7.82
CA GLU A 45 -4.32 3.32 -8.68
C GLU A 45 -2.99 4.02 -8.40
N ALA A 46 -2.97 5.35 -8.45
CA ALA A 46 -1.78 6.14 -8.12
C ALA A 46 -1.27 5.91 -6.69
N PHE A 47 -2.18 5.71 -5.72
CA PHE A 47 -1.82 5.40 -4.34
C PHE A 47 -1.16 4.02 -4.22
N ASN A 48 -1.72 3.00 -4.89
CA ASN A 48 -1.21 1.62 -4.84
C ASN A 48 0.17 1.49 -5.51
N GLU A 49 0.50 2.33 -6.49
CA GLU A 49 1.85 2.40 -7.06
C GLU A 49 2.90 2.82 -6.02
N VAL A 50 2.55 3.76 -5.14
CA VAL A 50 3.43 4.27 -4.08
C VAL A 50 3.45 3.32 -2.87
N TYR A 51 2.31 2.70 -2.58
CA TYR A 51 2.11 1.83 -1.41
C TYR A 51 1.57 0.45 -1.81
N PRO A 52 2.40 -0.42 -2.43
CA PRO A 52 1.93 -1.69 -3.00
C PRO A 52 1.46 -2.71 -1.97
N HIS A 53 1.74 -2.49 -0.69
CA HIS A 53 1.32 -3.34 0.43
C HIS A 53 -0.05 -2.93 1.00
N ILE A 54 -0.61 -1.79 0.56
CA ILE A 54 -1.91 -1.31 1.02
C ILE A 54 -2.95 -1.56 -0.09
N LYS A 55 -3.98 -2.32 0.22
CA LYS A 55 -5.14 -2.55 -0.66
C LYS A 55 -6.27 -1.59 -0.25
N VAL A 56 -6.63 -0.67 -1.13
CA VAL A 56 -7.80 0.21 -0.91
C VAL A 56 -9.05 -0.45 -1.49
N LYS A 57 -10.08 -0.60 -0.65
CA LYS A 57 -11.38 -1.17 -1.02
C LYS A 57 -12.48 -0.12 -0.88
N PRO A 58 -12.97 0.46 -1.99
CA PRO A 58 -14.12 1.35 -1.94
C PRO A 58 -15.37 0.62 -1.44
N VAL A 59 -16.08 1.23 -0.49
CA VAL A 59 -17.43 0.84 -0.09
C VAL A 59 -18.38 1.88 -0.62
N VAL A 60 -18.90 1.60 -1.81
CA VAL A 60 -19.74 2.53 -2.56
C VAL A 60 -21.17 2.48 -2.03
N THR A 61 -21.70 3.65 -1.70
CA THR A 61 -23.11 3.85 -1.35
C THR A 61 -23.72 4.87 -2.30
N ALA A 62 -25.02 4.78 -2.53
CA ALA A 62 -25.71 5.78 -3.32
C ALA A 62 -25.69 7.13 -2.60
N ILE A 63 -25.64 8.24 -3.35
CA ILE A 63 -25.44 9.58 -2.78
C ILE A 63 -26.50 9.94 -1.74
N GLN A 64 -27.75 9.55 -1.96
CA GLN A 64 -28.85 9.81 -1.02
C GLN A 64 -28.72 9.03 0.30
N ASP A 65 -27.97 7.93 0.30
CA ASP A 65 -27.80 7.02 1.43
C ASP A 65 -26.44 7.18 2.11
N HIS A 66 -25.49 7.90 1.48
CA HIS A 66 -24.09 7.94 1.87
C HIS A 66 -23.88 8.38 3.33
N HIS A 67 -24.45 9.52 3.71
CA HIS A 67 -24.28 10.06 5.07
C HIS A 67 -24.92 9.15 6.13
N ASN A 68 -26.09 8.57 5.85
CA ASN A 68 -26.78 7.67 6.80
C ASN A 68 -26.00 6.36 6.98
N ALA A 69 -25.50 5.79 5.88
CA ALA A 69 -24.66 4.60 5.92
C ALA A 69 -23.34 4.86 6.68
N LEU A 70 -22.70 6.01 6.42
CA LEU A 70 -21.48 6.41 7.12
C LEU A 70 -21.69 6.57 8.62
N LEU A 71 -22.74 7.31 9.04
CA LEU A 71 -23.05 7.51 10.45
C LEU A 71 -23.40 6.19 11.16
N THR A 72 -24.11 5.29 10.47
CA THR A 72 -24.45 3.96 11.01
C THR A 72 -23.20 3.13 11.27
N ARG A 73 -22.24 3.16 10.34
CA ARG A 73 -20.94 2.49 10.48
C ARG A 73 -20.13 3.05 11.66
N ILE A 74 -20.04 4.38 11.75
CA ILE A 74 -19.37 5.05 12.87
C ILE A 74 -20.01 4.66 14.21
N ALA A 75 -21.34 4.68 14.29
CA ALA A 75 -22.06 4.28 15.49
C ALA A 75 -21.86 2.80 15.86
N ALA A 76 -21.62 1.93 14.87
CA ALA A 76 -21.29 0.52 15.06
C ALA A 76 -19.82 0.27 15.43
N GLY A 77 -18.97 1.30 15.49
CA GLY A 77 -17.56 1.19 15.81
C GLY A 77 -16.68 0.74 14.63
N SER A 78 -17.17 0.93 13.40
CA SER A 78 -16.42 0.68 12.16
C SER A 78 -16.06 1.97 11.44
#